data_AF-A0A328AMQ4-F1
#
_entry.id   AF-A0A328AMQ4-F1
#
_cell.length_a   1.000
_cell.length_b   1.000
_cell.length_c   1.000
_cell.angle_alpha   90.00
_cell.angle_beta   90.00
_cell.angle_gamma   90.00
#
_symmetry.space_group_name_H-M   'P 1'
#
loop_
_entity.id
_entity.type
_entity.pdbx_description
1 polymer ?
#
loop_
_entity_poly.entity_id
_entity_poly.type
_entity_poly.pdbx_seq_one_letter_code
_entity_poly.pdbx_strand_id
1 'polypeptide(L)'
;MLKPGPDHPITLTPASQRWRAYYAGHVIADTDDALILQEANLPPVVYFPREDVGMEYMARTDRSTHCPYKGDAAYYTLNMDGQIAENAVWTYEHPHPGMDAIEGRLAFYTDRVEVYPVDDETLNHKRHPDDVDQVVQHTDAGDGHSQREHWAPTTETPDHPDGGLR
;
A
#
# COMPACT_ATOMS: atom_id res chain seq x y z
N MET A 1 -16.80 -29.57 0.20
CA MET A 1 -16.47 -28.89 -1.06
C MET A 1 -17.67 -28.93 -1.98
N LEU A 2 -18.20 -27.78 -2.35
CA LEU A 2 -19.17 -27.65 -3.44
C LEU A 2 -18.37 -27.36 -4.72
N LYS A 3 -18.68 -28.06 -5.81
CA LYS A 3 -18.06 -27.77 -7.11
C LYS A 3 -18.89 -26.67 -7.78
N PRO A 4 -18.26 -25.69 -8.44
CA PRO A 4 -19.00 -24.78 -9.32
C PRO A 4 -19.81 -25.61 -10.30
N GLY A 5 -21.09 -25.30 -10.38
CA GLY A 5 -22.08 -26.05 -11.15
C GLY A 5 -23.09 -25.07 -11.76
N PRO A 6 -24.11 -25.56 -12.48
CA PRO A 6 -25.06 -24.71 -13.19
C PRO A 6 -25.82 -23.73 -12.27
N ASP A 7 -25.87 -23.99 -10.96
CA ASP A 7 -26.50 -23.13 -9.96
C ASP A 7 -25.58 -21.99 -9.46
N HIS A 8 -24.26 -22.13 -9.62
CA HIS A 8 -23.24 -21.15 -9.23
C HIS A 8 -22.10 -21.15 -10.27
N PRO A 9 -22.32 -20.57 -11.46
CA PRO A 9 -21.30 -20.51 -12.49
C PRO A 9 -20.20 -19.53 -12.07
N ILE A 10 -18.96 -20.03 -12.06
CA ILE A 10 -17.76 -19.22 -11.86
C ILE A 10 -16.94 -19.32 -13.14
N THR A 11 -16.70 -18.18 -13.77
CA THR A 11 -15.90 -18.06 -14.98
C THR A 11 -14.65 -17.26 -14.66
N LEU A 12 -13.50 -17.79 -15.09
CA LEU A 12 -12.21 -17.12 -15.02
C LEU A 12 -11.77 -16.77 -16.43
N THR A 13 -11.56 -15.49 -16.69
CA THR A 13 -11.15 -14.99 -18.00
C THR A 13 -9.90 -14.13 -17.84
N PRO A 14 -8.82 -14.38 -18.60
CA PRO A 14 -7.69 -13.47 -18.64
C PRO A 14 -8.13 -12.11 -19.18
N ALA A 15 -7.65 -11.04 -18.53
CA ALA A 15 -7.86 -9.69 -19.00
C ALA A 15 -7.06 -9.49 -20.29
N SER A 16 -7.70 -8.92 -21.31
CA SER A 16 -7.03 -8.59 -22.58
C SER A 16 -6.23 -7.28 -22.52
N GLN A 17 -6.28 -6.57 -21.39
CA GLN A 17 -5.66 -5.27 -21.19
C GLN A 17 -5.02 -5.21 -19.81
N ARG A 18 -4.05 -4.30 -19.64
CA ARG A 18 -3.40 -4.02 -18.37
C ARG A 18 -4.39 -3.49 -17.33
N TRP A 19 -4.24 -3.90 -16.09
CA TRP A 19 -5.04 -3.44 -14.96
C TRP A 19 -4.16 -2.78 -13.90
N ARG A 20 -4.73 -1.80 -13.21
CA ARG A 20 -4.11 -1.16 -12.04
C ARG A 20 -5.05 -1.16 -10.85
N ALA A 21 -4.44 -1.24 -9.67
CA ALA A 21 -5.06 -0.92 -8.39
C ALA A 21 -4.41 0.35 -7.84
N TYR A 22 -5.23 1.31 -7.43
CA TYR A 22 -4.82 2.60 -6.92
C TYR A 22 -5.41 2.85 -5.53
N TYR A 23 -4.57 3.30 -4.61
CA TYR A 23 -4.95 3.60 -3.25
C TYR A 23 -4.09 4.74 -2.70
N ALA A 24 -4.70 5.63 -1.93
CA ALA A 24 -4.00 6.70 -1.21
C ALA A 24 -3.08 7.60 -2.06
N GLY A 25 -3.32 7.75 -3.36
CA GLY A 25 -2.44 8.54 -4.23
C GLY A 25 -1.46 7.72 -5.08
N HIS A 26 -1.42 6.41 -4.90
CA HIS A 26 -0.39 5.54 -5.46
C HIS A 26 -0.96 4.31 -6.17
N VAL A 27 -0.26 3.87 -7.21
CA VAL A 27 -0.51 2.58 -7.85
C VAL A 27 0.12 1.49 -6.99
N ILE A 28 -0.70 0.66 -6.37
CA ILE A 28 -0.29 -0.43 -5.46
C ILE A 28 -0.20 -1.78 -6.17
N ALA A 29 -0.81 -1.91 -7.34
CA ALA A 29 -0.67 -3.07 -8.21
C ALA A 29 -0.81 -2.65 -9.66
N ASP A 30 -0.03 -3.26 -10.54
CA ASP A 30 -0.02 -2.98 -11.96
C ASP A 30 0.41 -4.23 -12.72
N THR A 31 -0.49 -4.79 -13.55
CA THR A 31 -0.23 -6.07 -14.23
C THR A 31 -0.87 -6.11 -15.61
N ASP A 32 -0.22 -6.80 -16.53
CA ASP A 32 -0.79 -7.22 -17.82
C ASP A 32 -1.41 -8.63 -17.75
N ASP A 33 -1.11 -9.40 -16.70
CA ASP A 33 -1.59 -10.77 -16.47
C ASP A 33 -2.74 -10.81 -15.45
N ALA A 34 -3.69 -9.89 -15.55
CA ALA A 34 -4.86 -9.88 -14.66
C ALA A 34 -5.84 -11.01 -15.02
N LEU A 35 -6.46 -11.61 -14.00
CA LEU A 35 -7.56 -12.57 -14.17
C LEU A 35 -8.88 -11.97 -13.67
N ILE A 36 -9.90 -12.00 -14.51
CA ILE A 36 -11.25 -11.53 -14.17
C ILE A 36 -12.09 -12.74 -13.79
N LEU A 37 -12.55 -12.77 -12.55
CA LEU A 37 -13.49 -13.76 -12.03
C LEU A 37 -14.90 -13.18 -12.07
N GLN A 38 -15.77 -13.79 -12.86
CA GLN A 38 -17.20 -13.53 -12.87
C GLN A 38 -17.92 -14.66 -12.12
N GLU A 39 -18.61 -14.32 -11.02
CA GLU A 39 -19.41 -15.28 -10.24
C GLU A 39 -20.89 -14.94 -10.40
N ALA A 40 -21.62 -15.78 -11.13
CA ALA A 40 -23.04 -15.57 -11.43
C ALA A 40 -23.34 -14.11 -11.85
N ASN A 41 -24.21 -13.44 -11.09
CA ASN A 41 -24.63 -12.05 -11.32
C ASN A 41 -23.91 -11.04 -10.39
N LEU A 42 -22.86 -11.47 -9.68
CA LEU A 42 -22.06 -10.57 -8.85
C LEU A 42 -21.14 -9.71 -9.71
N PRO A 43 -20.68 -8.54 -9.19
CA PRO A 43 -19.68 -7.75 -9.88
C PRO A 43 -18.41 -8.57 -10.13
N PRO A 44 -17.76 -8.39 -11.30
CA PRO A 44 -16.52 -9.07 -11.62
C PRO A 44 -15.42 -8.68 -10.62
N VAL A 45 -14.62 -9.66 -10.25
CA VAL A 45 -13.47 -9.48 -9.35
C VAL A 45 -12.19 -9.64 -10.16
N VAL A 46 -11.28 -8.68 -10.05
CA VAL A 46 -9.98 -8.72 -10.73
C VAL A 46 -8.92 -9.24 -9.77
N TYR A 47 -8.20 -10.27 -10.21
CA TYR A 47 -7.09 -10.90 -9.52
C TYR A 47 -5.77 -10.51 -10.17
N PHE A 48 -4.86 -10.02 -9.35
CA PHE A 48 -3.53 -9.60 -9.70
C PHE A 48 -2.52 -10.67 -9.25
N PRO A 49 -1.51 -11.00 -10.07
CA PRO A 49 -0.44 -11.88 -9.63
C PRO A 49 0.36 -11.19 -8.50
N ARG A 50 0.82 -11.98 -7.53
CA ARG A 50 1.45 -11.46 -6.31
C ARG A 50 2.73 -10.68 -6.57
N GLU A 51 3.44 -11.01 -7.65
CA GLU A 51 4.68 -10.35 -8.07
C GLU A 51 4.47 -8.90 -8.52
N ASP A 52 3.29 -8.59 -9.07
CA ASP A 52 2.92 -7.27 -9.59
C ASP A 52 2.23 -6.40 -8.54
N VAL A 53 2.12 -6.90 -7.31
CA VAL A 53 1.46 -6.24 -6.19
C VAL A 53 2.52 -5.78 -5.20
N GLY A 54 2.43 -4.52 -4.77
CA GLY A 54 3.29 -3.94 -3.74
C GLY A 54 3.04 -4.54 -2.36
N MET A 55 3.50 -5.77 -2.14
CA MET A 55 3.30 -6.52 -0.89
C MET A 55 3.95 -5.84 0.33
N GLU A 56 4.90 -4.93 0.12
CA GLU A 56 5.51 -4.12 1.19
C GLU A 56 4.50 -3.23 1.93
N TYR A 57 3.42 -2.83 1.25
CA TYR A 57 2.34 -2.03 1.81
C TYR A 57 1.25 -2.89 2.47
N MET A 58 1.38 -4.22 2.42
CA MET A 58 0.35 -5.17 2.84
C MET A 58 0.73 -5.92 4.11
N ALA A 59 -0.06 -5.73 5.16
CA ALA A 59 0.06 -6.45 6.41
C ALA A 59 -0.93 -7.62 6.45
N ARG A 60 -0.42 -8.85 6.57
CA ARG A 60 -1.26 -10.04 6.73
C ARG A 60 -2.08 -9.95 8.02
N THR A 61 -3.36 -10.28 7.95
CA THR A 61 -4.22 -10.36 9.12
C THR A 61 -4.53 -11.80 9.49
N ASP A 62 -4.97 -12.03 10.73
CA ASP A 62 -5.45 -13.34 11.20
C ASP A 62 -6.85 -13.67 10.64
N ARG A 63 -7.48 -12.70 9.96
CA ARG A 63 -8.79 -12.89 9.35
C ARG A 63 -8.68 -13.87 8.19
N SER A 64 -9.53 -14.89 8.24
CA SER A 64 -9.79 -15.80 7.14
C SER A 64 -11.29 -16.00 6.98
N THR A 65 -11.74 -16.26 5.75
CA THR A 65 -13.13 -16.64 5.48
C THR A 65 -13.14 -17.90 4.64
N HIS A 66 -14.01 -18.84 5.03
CA HIS A 66 -14.12 -20.11 4.34
C HIS A 66 -15.25 -20.05 3.31
N CYS A 67 -14.90 -20.21 2.03
CA CYS A 67 -15.86 -20.30 0.93
C CYS A 67 -15.95 -21.74 0.45
N PRO A 68 -17.14 -22.38 0.47
CA PRO A 68 -17.27 -23.81 0.13
C PRO A 68 -16.96 -24.14 -1.34
N TYR A 69 -16.88 -23.14 -2.21
CA TYR A 69 -16.56 -23.25 -3.64
C TYR A 69 -15.09 -22.96 -3.96
N LYS A 70 -14.46 -22.03 -3.22
CA LYS A 70 -13.14 -21.47 -3.58
C LYS A 70 -12.04 -21.86 -2.60
N GLY A 71 -12.37 -22.26 -1.38
CA GLY A 71 -11.42 -22.56 -0.32
C GLY A 71 -11.35 -21.44 0.71
N ASP A 72 -10.22 -21.36 1.40
CA ASP A 72 -9.98 -20.39 2.48
C ASP A 72 -9.36 -19.11 1.91
N ALA A 73 -10.11 -18.01 2.02
CA ALA A 73 -9.62 -16.69 1.70
C ALA A 73 -8.88 -16.10 2.90
N ALA A 74 -7.69 -15.59 2.67
CA ALA A 74 -6.94 -14.85 3.66
C ALA A 74 -6.88 -13.38 3.32
N TYR A 75 -6.78 -12.53 4.34
CA TYR A 75 -6.90 -11.08 4.19
C TYR A 75 -5.60 -10.34 4.52
N TYR A 76 -5.42 -9.21 3.83
CA TYR A 76 -4.38 -8.24 4.15
C TYR A 76 -5.02 -6.87 4.41
N THR A 77 -4.43 -6.16 5.36
CA THR A 77 -4.65 -4.73 5.57
C THR A 77 -3.63 -3.97 4.75
N LEU A 78 -4.09 -3.01 3.96
CA LEU A 78 -3.24 -2.13 3.19
C LEU A 78 -2.92 -0.89 4.04
N ASN A 79 -1.64 -0.52 4.11
CA ASN A 79 -1.17 0.68 4.78
C ASN A 79 -0.27 1.47 3.84
N MET A 80 -0.68 2.69 3.51
CA MET A 80 0.06 3.58 2.61
C MET A 80 -0.12 5.03 3.06
N ASP A 81 0.99 5.75 3.21
CA ASP A 81 1.01 7.16 3.61
C ASP A 81 0.18 7.50 4.87
N GLY A 82 0.15 6.56 5.82
CA GLY A 82 -0.63 6.69 7.06
C GLY A 82 -2.13 6.42 6.90
N GLN A 83 -2.61 6.11 5.70
CA GLN A 83 -3.96 5.63 5.44
C GLN A 83 -4.01 4.11 5.55
N ILE A 84 -5.01 3.61 6.28
CA ILE A 84 -5.18 2.18 6.55
C ILE A 84 -6.49 1.71 5.94
N ALA A 85 -6.43 0.71 5.05
CA ALA A 85 -7.60 -0.02 4.57
C ALA A 85 -7.59 -1.44 5.14
N GLU A 86 -8.32 -1.62 6.24
CA GLU A 86 -8.37 -2.88 6.97
C GLU A 86 -9.04 -3.99 6.16
N ASN A 87 -8.36 -5.14 6.06
CA ASN A 87 -8.84 -6.31 5.30
C ASN A 87 -9.31 -5.96 3.89
N ALA A 88 -8.69 -4.97 3.26
CA ALA A 88 -9.07 -4.45 1.94
C ALA A 88 -8.65 -5.35 0.78
N VAL A 89 -7.74 -6.29 1.05
CA VAL A 89 -7.19 -7.22 0.06
C VAL A 89 -7.43 -8.64 0.55
N TRP A 90 -7.75 -9.54 -0.37
CA TRP A 90 -7.82 -10.97 -0.06
C TRP A 90 -7.09 -11.80 -1.11
N THR A 91 -6.71 -13.01 -0.71
CA THR A 91 -6.06 -14.00 -1.56
C THR A 91 -6.57 -15.40 -1.24
N TYR A 92 -6.47 -16.31 -2.20
CA TYR A 92 -6.66 -17.74 -1.98
C TYR A 92 -5.31 -18.43 -2.11
N GLU A 93 -4.68 -18.79 -0.99
CA GLU A 93 -3.38 -19.47 -1.00
C GLU A 93 -3.49 -20.95 -1.33
N HIS A 94 -4.63 -21.55 -0.99
CA HIS A 94 -4.92 -22.97 -1.23
C HIS A 94 -6.34 -23.11 -1.79
N PRO A 95 -6.57 -22.67 -3.04
CA PRO A 95 -7.89 -22.74 -3.63
C PRO A 95 -8.32 -24.20 -3.88
N HIS A 96 -9.63 -24.42 -3.98
CA HIS A 96 -10.18 -25.73 -4.33
C HIS A 96 -9.84 -26.12 -5.79
N PRO A 97 -9.80 -27.44 -6.10
CA PRO A 97 -9.51 -27.92 -7.45
C PRO A 97 -10.51 -27.35 -8.47
N GLY A 98 -9.98 -26.67 -9.49
CA GLY A 98 -10.75 -25.90 -10.48
C GLY A 98 -10.61 -24.37 -10.34
N MET A 99 -9.99 -23.90 -9.25
CA MET A 99 -9.66 -22.49 -9.00
C MET A 99 -8.14 -22.26 -8.90
N ASP A 100 -7.34 -23.16 -9.46
CA ASP A 100 -5.87 -23.12 -9.43
C ASP A 100 -5.30 -21.82 -10.04
N ALA A 101 -5.97 -21.28 -11.06
CA ALA A 101 -5.54 -20.06 -11.73
C ALA A 101 -5.50 -18.82 -10.79
N ILE A 102 -6.27 -18.81 -9.70
CA ILE A 102 -6.28 -17.72 -8.71
C ILE A 102 -5.40 -18.02 -7.49
N GLU A 103 -4.67 -19.13 -7.48
CA GLU A 103 -3.77 -19.49 -6.38
C GLU A 103 -2.72 -18.39 -6.16
N GLY A 104 -2.64 -17.90 -4.92
CA GLY A 104 -1.69 -16.89 -4.51
C GLY A 104 -1.90 -15.50 -5.13
N ARG A 105 -2.90 -15.33 -6.00
CA ARG A 105 -3.27 -14.03 -6.58
C ARG A 105 -4.05 -13.19 -5.57
N LEU A 106 -3.96 -11.87 -5.70
CA LEU A 106 -4.60 -10.91 -4.81
C LEU A 106 -5.74 -10.20 -5.51
N ALA A 107 -6.84 -9.99 -4.78
CA ALA A 107 -7.97 -9.20 -5.20
C ALA A 107 -8.28 -8.11 -4.18
N PHE A 108 -8.86 -7.02 -4.64
CA PHE A 108 -9.08 -5.79 -3.86
C PHE A 108 -10.56 -5.48 -3.73
N TYR A 109 -10.96 -4.93 -2.58
CA TYR A 109 -12.32 -4.45 -2.39
C TYR A 109 -12.47 -3.09 -3.10
N THR A 110 -13.27 -3.05 -4.15
CA THR A 110 -13.47 -1.85 -5.00
C THR A 110 -14.14 -0.67 -4.28
N ASP A 111 -14.74 -0.91 -3.12
CA ASP A 111 -15.24 0.12 -2.19
C ASP A 111 -14.11 0.90 -1.51
N ARG A 112 -12.90 0.33 -1.42
CA ARG A 112 -11.74 0.92 -0.72
C ARG A 112 -10.55 1.20 -1.62
N VAL A 113 -10.39 0.43 -2.69
CA VAL A 113 -9.27 0.51 -3.62
C VAL A 113 -9.83 0.70 -5.01
N GLU A 114 -9.33 1.69 -5.74
CA GLU A 114 -9.77 1.95 -7.11
C GLU A 114 -9.10 0.93 -8.03
N VAL A 115 -9.88 0.06 -8.65
CA VAL A 115 -9.38 -0.97 -9.59
C VAL A 115 -9.93 -0.67 -10.97
N TYR A 116 -9.05 -0.43 -11.93
CA TYR A 116 -9.46 -0.02 -13.27
C TYR A 116 -8.58 -0.63 -14.36
N PRO A 117 -9.17 -0.90 -15.53
CA PRO A 117 -8.40 -1.21 -16.72
C PRO A 117 -7.64 0.05 -17.18
N VAL A 118 -6.41 -0.14 -17.63
CA VAL A 118 -5.60 0.91 -18.24
C VAL A 118 -5.73 0.78 -19.75
N ASP A 119 -6.32 1.79 -20.37
CA ASP A 119 -6.21 2.02 -21.81
C ASP A 119 -5.00 2.92 -22.05
N ASP A 120 -4.24 2.68 -23.14
CA ASP A 120 -3.02 3.41 -23.48
C ASP A 120 -3.25 4.94 -23.55
N GLU A 121 -4.48 5.38 -23.88
CA GLU A 121 -4.88 6.80 -23.88
C GLU A 121 -5.11 7.41 -22.48
N THR A 122 -5.40 6.61 -21.46
CA THR A 122 -5.79 7.09 -20.11
C THR A 122 -4.61 7.53 -19.23
N LEU A 123 -3.37 7.32 -19.68
CA LEU A 123 -2.15 7.75 -18.99
C LEU A 123 -2.04 9.28 -18.79
N ASN A 124 -2.91 10.08 -19.40
CA ASN A 124 -2.83 11.54 -19.38
C ASN A 124 -3.77 12.26 -18.39
N HIS A 125 -4.66 11.61 -17.63
CA HIS A 125 -5.74 12.36 -16.94
C HIS A 125 -6.00 12.14 -15.43
N LYS A 126 -5.12 11.50 -14.68
CA LYS A 126 -5.25 11.50 -13.19
C LYS A 126 -3.92 11.69 -12.46
N ARG A 127 -3.10 12.66 -12.91
CA ARG A 127 -2.24 13.38 -11.95
C ARG A 127 -3.19 14.26 -11.15
N HIS A 128 -3.44 13.92 -9.89
CA HIS A 128 -4.10 14.85 -8.98
C HIS A 128 -3.31 16.17 -9.01
N PRO A 129 -3.95 17.33 -9.30
CA PRO A 129 -3.27 18.62 -9.34
C PRO A 129 -2.87 19.18 -7.95
N ASP A 130 -2.95 18.39 -6.88
CA ASP A 130 -2.69 18.85 -5.50
C ASP A 130 -1.29 18.48 -4.96
N ASP A 131 -0.42 17.85 -5.74
CA ASP A 131 0.96 17.57 -5.32
C ASP A 131 1.95 18.49 -6.04
N VAL A 132 1.91 19.79 -5.72
CA VAL A 132 3.05 20.73 -5.74
C VAL A 132 2.62 22.12 -5.23
N ASP A 133 2.48 22.31 -3.92
CA ASP A 133 2.82 23.60 -3.32
C ASP A 133 3.30 23.45 -1.88
N GLN A 134 4.59 23.20 -1.72
CA GLN A 134 5.34 23.82 -0.62
C GLN A 134 6.58 24.46 -1.22
N VAL A 135 6.39 25.64 -1.80
CA VAL A 135 7.47 26.61 -1.96
C VAL A 135 7.96 26.95 -0.56
N VAL A 136 9.19 26.54 -0.25
CA VAL A 136 9.95 27.00 0.92
C VAL A 136 10.10 28.52 0.80
N GLN A 137 9.23 29.27 1.49
CA GLN A 137 9.47 30.68 1.78
C GLN A 137 10.17 30.77 3.13
N HIS A 138 11.48 30.58 3.14
CA HIS A 138 12.30 31.14 4.22
C HIS A 138 12.79 32.51 3.76
N THR A 139 12.03 33.52 4.13
CA THR A 139 12.48 34.91 4.07
C THR A 139 13.36 35.16 5.29
N ASP A 140 14.66 35.29 5.11
CA ASP A 140 15.45 36.21 5.93
C ASP A 140 16.61 36.76 5.10
N ALA A 141 16.48 38.03 4.75
CA ALA A 141 17.58 38.88 4.34
C ALA A 141 18.07 39.57 5.62
N GLY A 142 19.15 39.04 6.21
CA GLY A 142 19.86 39.64 7.34
C GLY A 142 21.32 39.85 6.97
N ASP A 143 21.63 41.06 6.50
CA ASP A 143 22.98 41.60 6.33
C ASP A 143 23.75 41.63 7.67
N GLY A 144 25.07 41.48 7.61
CA GLY A 144 25.93 41.09 8.73
C GLY A 144 26.09 42.10 9.88
N HIS A 145 26.75 41.64 10.96
CA HIS A 145 27.87 42.32 11.62
C HIS A 145 28.36 41.49 12.83
N SER A 146 29.68 41.18 12.83
CA SER A 146 30.60 41.17 13.98
C SER A 146 30.16 40.57 15.33
N GLN A 147 30.79 39.50 15.80
CA GLN A 147 31.95 39.55 16.70
C GLN A 147 32.34 38.16 17.21
N ARG A 148 33.64 38.01 17.44
CA ARG A 148 34.33 36.91 18.12
C ARG A 148 33.77 36.78 19.55
N GLU A 149 33.85 35.59 20.16
CA GLU A 149 34.56 35.32 21.43
C GLU A 149 34.60 33.82 21.76
N HIS A 150 35.80 33.41 22.19
CA HIS A 150 36.25 32.24 22.95
C HIS A 150 35.25 31.13 23.35
N TRP A 151 35.58 29.92 22.91
CA TRP A 151 35.28 28.73 23.71
C TRP A 151 36.25 28.68 24.92
N ALA A 152 35.73 28.41 26.11
CA ALA A 152 36.54 28.04 27.26
C ALA A 152 36.28 26.55 27.60
N PRO A 153 37.33 25.71 27.76
CA PRO A 153 37.16 24.36 28.29
C PRO A 153 36.92 24.40 29.80
N THR A 154 35.81 23.81 30.26
CA THR A 154 35.60 23.52 31.68
C THR A 154 36.56 22.39 32.10
N THR A 155 37.58 22.74 32.88
CA THR A 155 38.37 21.78 33.68
C THR A 155 37.93 21.90 35.13
N GLU A 156 37.78 20.74 35.77
CA GLU A 156 37.21 20.55 37.11
C GLU A 156 38.15 20.99 38.26
N THR A 157 37.50 21.29 39.41
CA THR A 157 37.99 21.22 40.82
C THR A 157 39.00 22.25 41.37
N PRO A 158 39.11 22.45 42.71
CA PRO A 158 38.13 22.45 43.82
C PRO A 158 38.16 23.76 44.67
N ASP A 159 37.13 23.98 45.49
CA ASP A 159 37.07 25.02 46.54
C ASP A 159 37.88 24.60 47.79
N HIS A 160 38.90 25.39 48.15
CA HIS A 160 39.39 25.47 49.53
C HIS A 160 40.05 26.84 49.77
N PRO A 161 39.61 27.64 50.75
CA PRO A 161 40.08 29.00 50.95
C PRO A 161 41.44 29.07 51.67
N ASP A 162 42.26 30.01 51.20
CA ASP A 162 43.45 30.53 51.85
C ASP A 162 43.07 31.33 53.11
N GLY A 163 43.89 31.26 54.16
CA GLY A 163 43.77 32.20 55.27
C GLY A 163 44.60 31.88 56.51
N GLY A 164 45.84 32.38 56.55
CA GLY A 164 46.24 33.22 57.68
C GLY A 164 47.26 32.69 58.69
N LEU A 165 48.46 33.25 58.58
CA LEU A 165 49.26 33.85 59.66
C LEU A 165 49.67 32.98 60.87
N ARG A 166 50.95 32.60 60.91
CA ARG A 166 51.90 33.02 61.96
C ARG A 166 53.34 32.59 61.67
#